data_AF-A0ABD5JN38-F1
#
_entry.id   AF-A0ABD5JN38-F1
#
_cell.length_a   1.000
_cell.length_b   1.000
_cell.length_c   1.000
_cell.angle_alpha   90.00
_cell.angle_beta   90.00
_cell.angle_gamma   90.00
#
_symmetry.space_group_name_H-M   'P 1'
#
loop_
_entity.id
_entity.type
_entity.pdbx_description
1 polymer ?
#
loop_
_entity_poly.entity_id
_entity_poly.type
_entity_poly.pdbx_seq_one_letter_code
_entity_poly.pdbx_strand_id
1 'polypeptide(L)'
;MSGSKRTIAKVAVPVVAAVTVGAVAYAGNLASTSPMHDSTSSASAADSAHASKAEAGDPGNPATWRLPIEAYLPAKADTRFIAATRDSLIDECMKAAGYDQWTPAPDLPEMGGKTLTDWRYGIHDAGLAAKRGYHPDAAEQRAYDEAQEAGAVDESGADDTTLKGCVAQADGKAPSAQPDALAQQISDGSYLESMNAPSVVDAFAKWSSCMKARGYSYAKPMDAGDDSRFSDPYNVTDEEIATAKADVSCRSTYNVEKIWFDAEVALQRTAIAKNQAALDEARKTIKSAVAKAKSVNAVQ
;
A
#
# COMPACT_ATOMS: atom_id res chain seq x y z
N MET A 1 29.75 -41.88 -4.92
CA MET A 1 30.19 -40.78 -5.80
C MET A 1 29.87 -39.48 -5.08
N SER A 2 30.91 -38.79 -4.59
CA SER A 2 30.81 -37.61 -3.72
C SER A 2 30.65 -36.36 -4.57
N GLY A 3 29.51 -35.67 -4.46
CA GLY A 3 29.21 -34.43 -5.19
C GLY A 3 29.67 -33.21 -4.39
N SER A 4 30.72 -32.56 -4.87
CA SER A 4 31.39 -31.41 -4.25
C SER A 4 30.52 -30.14 -4.32
N LYS A 5 30.20 -29.54 -3.16
CA LYS A 5 29.54 -28.22 -3.05
C LYS A 5 30.55 -27.11 -3.34
N ARG A 6 30.34 -26.34 -4.41
CA ARG A 6 31.12 -25.12 -4.70
C ARG A 6 30.54 -23.93 -3.94
N THR A 7 31.32 -23.39 -3.03
CA THR A 7 31.04 -22.15 -2.29
C THR A 7 31.41 -20.94 -3.17
N ILE A 8 30.47 -20.03 -3.40
CA ILE A 8 30.72 -18.77 -4.13
C ILE A 8 31.16 -17.71 -3.12
N ALA A 9 32.41 -17.26 -3.24
CA ALA A 9 32.96 -16.16 -2.46
C ALA A 9 32.46 -14.81 -3.02
N LYS A 10 31.91 -13.95 -2.16
CA LYS A 10 31.54 -12.57 -2.47
C LYS A 10 32.80 -11.70 -2.44
N VAL A 11 33.15 -11.09 -3.57
CA VAL A 11 34.21 -10.08 -3.65
C VAL A 11 33.56 -8.70 -3.50
N ALA A 12 33.95 -7.98 -2.45
CA ALA A 12 33.60 -6.58 -2.25
C ALA A 12 34.55 -5.69 -3.09
N VAL A 13 33.99 -4.76 -3.86
CA VAL A 13 34.74 -3.76 -4.63
C VAL A 13 34.66 -2.42 -3.89
N PRO A 14 35.79 -1.75 -3.58
CA PRO A 14 35.78 -0.44 -2.95
C PRO A 14 35.51 0.66 -3.99
N VAL A 15 34.64 1.60 -3.62
CA VAL A 15 34.35 2.83 -4.38
C VAL A 15 35.49 3.82 -4.20
N VAL A 16 36.16 4.19 -5.29
CA VAL A 16 37.14 5.28 -5.34
C VAL A 16 36.41 6.56 -5.70
N ALA A 17 36.51 7.56 -4.82
CA ALA A 17 36.07 8.93 -5.06
C ALA A 17 37.07 9.64 -5.99
N ALA A 18 36.58 10.31 -7.03
CA ALA A 18 37.36 11.25 -7.83
C ALA A 18 36.55 12.55 -7.99
N VAL A 19 37.03 13.59 -7.30
CA VAL A 19 36.59 14.98 -7.44
C VAL A 19 37.32 15.57 -8.65
N THR A 20 36.57 16.14 -9.60
CA THR A 20 37.14 17.07 -10.58
C THR A 20 36.32 18.37 -10.61
N VAL A 21 37.01 19.45 -10.25
CA VAL A 21 36.59 20.84 -10.42
C VAL A 21 36.83 21.22 -11.88
N GLY A 22 35.80 21.77 -12.53
CA GLY A 22 35.90 22.31 -13.88
C GLY A 22 34.94 23.48 -14.08
N ALA A 23 35.44 24.69 -13.84
CA ALA A 23 34.74 25.93 -14.14
C ALA A 23 34.80 26.22 -15.65
N VAL A 24 33.66 26.49 -16.28
CA VAL A 24 33.58 27.15 -17.58
C VAL A 24 32.54 28.25 -17.51
N ALA A 25 33.01 29.48 -17.62
CA ALA A 25 32.19 30.67 -17.83
C ALA A 25 31.82 30.75 -19.33
N TYR A 26 30.55 31.04 -19.62
CA TYR A 26 30.18 31.65 -20.89
C TYR A 26 29.07 32.67 -20.68
N ALA A 27 29.30 33.87 -21.23
CA ALA A 27 28.43 35.01 -21.15
C ALA A 27 27.39 35.01 -22.27
N GLY A 28 26.18 35.46 -21.94
CA GLY A 28 25.31 36.30 -22.75
C GLY A 28 24.64 35.71 -24.00
N ASN A 29 23.32 35.57 -23.95
CA ASN A 29 22.44 36.43 -24.75
C ASN A 29 20.99 36.37 -24.24
N LEU A 30 20.39 37.55 -24.08
CA LEU A 30 18.98 37.77 -23.76
C LEU A 30 18.17 37.64 -25.05
N ALA A 31 17.26 36.68 -25.10
CA ALA A 31 16.14 36.69 -26.02
C ALA A 31 14.85 36.63 -25.20
N SER A 32 14.14 37.75 -25.17
CA SER A 32 12.81 37.87 -24.59
C SER A 32 11.83 36.99 -25.37
N THR A 33 11.28 35.98 -24.71
CA THR A 33 10.07 35.29 -25.17
C THR A 33 8.99 35.46 -24.10
N SER A 34 7.93 36.17 -24.46
CA SER A 34 6.71 36.23 -23.64
C SER A 34 6.09 34.83 -23.58
N PRO A 35 5.72 34.29 -22.41
CA PRO A 35 4.81 33.17 -22.37
C PRO A 35 3.39 33.69 -22.58
N MET A 36 2.72 33.16 -23.61
CA MET A 36 1.27 33.20 -23.69
C MET A 36 0.70 32.45 -22.47
N HIS A 37 -0.18 33.11 -21.71
CA HIS A 37 -0.92 32.48 -20.62
C HIS A 37 -1.85 31.41 -21.19
N ASP A 38 -1.45 30.14 -21.05
CA ASP A 38 -2.33 29.00 -21.28
C ASP A 38 -3.27 28.86 -20.08
N SER A 39 -4.53 29.25 -20.27
CA SER A 39 -5.56 29.28 -19.21
C SER A 39 -6.16 27.89 -18.90
N THR A 40 -5.53 26.81 -19.36
CA THR A 40 -5.99 25.43 -19.11
C THR A 40 -5.43 24.82 -17.81
N SER A 41 -4.41 25.43 -17.19
CA SER A 41 -3.74 24.86 -16.00
C SER A 41 -4.53 25.02 -14.69
N SER A 42 -5.41 26.03 -14.58
CA SER A 42 -6.09 26.34 -13.31
C SER A 42 -7.19 25.34 -12.93
N ALA A 43 -7.86 24.70 -13.89
CA ALA A 43 -8.89 23.70 -13.61
C ALA A 43 -8.27 22.38 -13.10
N SER A 44 -7.14 21.96 -13.66
CA SER A 44 -6.38 20.79 -13.20
C SER A 44 -5.81 20.99 -11.80
N ALA A 45 -5.25 22.18 -11.53
CA ALA A 45 -4.68 22.49 -10.22
C ALA A 45 -5.74 22.55 -9.11
N ALA A 46 -6.93 23.09 -9.39
CA ALA A 46 -8.04 23.13 -8.43
C ALA A 46 -8.63 21.75 -8.14
N ASP A 47 -8.76 20.89 -9.17
CA ASP A 47 -9.25 19.51 -9.04
C ASP A 47 -8.24 18.59 -8.30
N SER A 48 -6.94 18.81 -8.49
CA SER A 48 -5.88 18.12 -7.73
C SER A 48 -5.74 18.64 -6.30
N ALA A 49 -5.96 19.94 -6.06
CA ALA A 49 -5.97 20.52 -4.72
C ALA A 49 -7.19 20.09 -3.88
N HIS A 50 -8.32 19.78 -4.51
CA HIS A 50 -9.49 19.22 -3.82
C HIS A 50 -9.32 17.73 -3.53
N ALA A 51 -8.74 16.97 -4.47
CA ALA A 51 -8.51 15.54 -4.31
C ALA A 51 -7.46 15.22 -3.23
N SER A 52 -6.45 16.08 -3.02
CA SER A 52 -5.36 15.88 -2.05
C SER A 52 -5.68 16.30 -0.61
N LYS A 53 -6.94 16.54 -0.27
CA LYS A 53 -7.32 16.87 1.10
C LYS A 53 -7.31 15.62 1.97
N ALA A 54 -6.60 15.70 3.09
CA ALA A 54 -6.79 14.75 4.18
C ALA A 54 -8.20 14.91 4.75
N GLU A 55 -8.90 13.79 4.94
CA GLU A 55 -10.21 13.77 5.56
C GLU A 55 -10.14 12.89 6.80
N ALA A 56 -10.32 13.48 7.98
CA ALA A 56 -10.57 12.71 9.18
C ALA A 56 -12.09 12.55 9.30
N GLY A 57 -12.59 11.34 9.05
CA GLY A 57 -13.97 10.96 9.28
C GLY A 57 -14.32 10.96 10.77
N ASP A 58 -14.75 9.82 11.30
CA ASP A 58 -14.95 9.67 12.75
C ASP A 58 -13.58 9.79 13.47
N PRO A 59 -13.41 10.76 14.39
CA PRO A 59 -12.14 10.99 15.09
C PRO A 59 -11.63 9.80 15.91
N GLY A 60 -12.47 8.83 16.25
CA GLY A 60 -12.09 7.62 16.98
C GLY A 60 -11.85 6.40 16.09
N ASN A 61 -12.07 6.50 14.78
CA ASN A 61 -12.01 5.36 13.86
C ASN A 61 -11.08 5.65 12.67
N PRO A 62 -9.78 5.30 12.79
CA PRO A 62 -8.80 5.36 11.70
C PRO A 62 -9.28 4.79 10.37
N ALA A 63 -10.15 3.77 10.35
CA ALA A 63 -10.66 3.20 9.11
C ALA A 63 -11.45 4.20 8.25
N THR A 64 -11.94 5.29 8.84
CA THR A 64 -12.68 6.35 8.16
C THR A 64 -11.81 7.52 7.70
N TRP A 65 -10.51 7.49 7.99
CA TRP A 65 -9.61 8.58 7.63
C TRP A 65 -9.06 8.39 6.21
N ARG A 66 -8.64 9.50 5.60
CA ARG A 66 -8.04 9.54 4.26
C ARG A 66 -6.76 10.35 4.26
N LEU A 67 -5.71 9.75 3.74
CA LEU A 67 -4.41 10.37 3.52
C LEU A 67 -4.40 11.13 2.17
N PRO A 68 -3.75 12.31 2.08
CA PRO A 68 -3.62 13.07 0.85
C PRO A 68 -3.11 12.26 -0.35
N ILE A 69 -2.21 11.30 -0.11
CA ILE A 69 -1.61 10.50 -1.18
C ILE A 69 -2.60 9.53 -1.84
N GLU A 70 -3.72 9.19 -1.18
CA GLU A 70 -4.73 8.26 -1.72
C GLU A 70 -5.33 8.75 -3.04
N ALA A 71 -5.37 10.06 -3.28
CA ALA A 71 -5.82 10.65 -4.55
C ALA A 71 -4.96 10.29 -5.77
N TYR A 72 -3.75 9.79 -5.53
CA TYR A 72 -2.76 9.42 -6.54
C TYR A 72 -2.45 7.92 -6.51
N LEU A 73 -3.17 7.14 -5.70
CA LEU A 73 -3.11 5.69 -5.67
C LEU A 73 -4.33 5.09 -6.38
N PRO A 74 -4.21 3.88 -6.96
CA PRO A 74 -5.36 3.16 -7.49
C PRO A 74 -6.37 2.88 -6.38
N ALA A 75 -7.64 3.23 -6.61
CA ALA A 75 -8.70 2.88 -5.68
C ALA A 75 -8.91 1.36 -5.68
N LYS A 76 -9.15 0.74 -4.50
CA LYS A 76 -9.37 -0.70 -4.38
C LYS A 76 -10.46 -1.22 -5.35
N ALA A 77 -11.56 -0.48 -5.48
CA ALA A 77 -12.65 -0.86 -6.39
C ALA A 77 -12.22 -0.87 -7.87
N ASP A 78 -11.38 0.09 -8.28
CA ASP A 78 -10.84 0.17 -9.64
C ASP A 78 -9.88 -1.00 -9.90
N THR A 79 -8.99 -1.31 -8.95
CA THR A 79 -8.07 -2.46 -9.07
C THR A 79 -8.83 -3.78 -9.18
N ARG A 80 -9.84 -4.00 -8.33
CA ARG A 80 -10.70 -5.20 -8.40
C ARG A 80 -11.47 -5.29 -9.72
N PHE A 81 -11.99 -4.17 -10.20
CA PHE A 81 -12.68 -4.12 -11.50
C PHE A 81 -11.75 -4.48 -12.66
N ILE A 82 -10.53 -3.94 -12.67
CA ILE A 82 -9.52 -4.26 -13.70
C ILE A 82 -9.12 -5.73 -13.61
N ALA A 83 -8.89 -6.26 -12.39
CA ALA A 83 -8.56 -7.68 -12.19
C ALA A 83 -9.66 -8.59 -12.76
N ALA A 84 -10.92 -8.41 -12.34
CA ALA A 84 -12.05 -9.20 -12.84
C ALA A 84 -12.22 -9.12 -14.37
N THR A 85 -11.94 -7.94 -14.96
CA THR A 85 -11.93 -7.77 -16.42
C THR A 85 -10.81 -8.58 -17.08
N ARG A 86 -9.60 -8.58 -16.49
CA ARG A 86 -8.46 -9.38 -16.97
C ARG A 86 -8.76 -10.88 -16.88
N ASP A 87 -9.35 -11.32 -15.77
CA ASP A 87 -9.67 -12.74 -15.56
C ASP A 87 -10.66 -13.24 -16.60
N SER A 88 -11.72 -12.45 -16.87
CA SER A 88 -12.69 -12.78 -17.93
C SER A 88 -12.05 -12.89 -19.32
N LEU A 89 -11.08 -12.01 -19.64
CA LEU A 89 -10.34 -12.08 -20.91
C LEU A 89 -9.41 -13.30 -20.99
N ILE A 90 -8.81 -13.69 -19.87
CA ILE A 90 -7.96 -14.89 -19.79
C ILE A 90 -8.82 -16.12 -19.99
N ASP A 91 -9.97 -16.21 -19.30
CA ASP A 91 -10.91 -17.33 -19.43
C ASP A 91 -11.40 -17.51 -20.87
N GLU A 92 -11.77 -16.42 -21.55
CA GLU A 92 -12.15 -16.45 -22.97
C GLU A 92 -11.02 -16.94 -23.87
N CYS A 93 -9.79 -16.49 -23.62
CA CYS A 93 -8.62 -16.89 -24.38
C CYS A 93 -8.27 -18.38 -24.17
N MET A 94 -8.30 -18.85 -22.92
CA MET A 94 -8.03 -20.24 -22.58
C MET A 94 -9.07 -21.19 -23.20
N LYS A 95 -10.34 -20.78 -23.15
CA LYS A 95 -11.42 -21.50 -23.85
C LYS A 95 -11.19 -21.54 -25.36
N ALA A 96 -10.84 -20.41 -25.98
CA ALA A 96 -10.55 -20.36 -27.41
C ALA A 96 -9.32 -21.20 -27.81
N ALA A 97 -8.37 -21.39 -26.89
CA ALA A 97 -7.22 -22.26 -27.06
C ALA A 97 -7.53 -23.76 -26.84
N GLY A 98 -8.77 -24.12 -26.50
CA GLY A 98 -9.21 -25.51 -26.34
C GLY A 98 -9.13 -26.05 -24.91
N TYR A 99 -8.89 -25.19 -23.91
CA TYR A 99 -8.85 -25.57 -22.49
C TYR A 99 -10.20 -25.33 -21.82
N ASP A 100 -11.24 -26.06 -22.23
CA ASP A 100 -12.61 -25.92 -21.71
C ASP A 100 -12.77 -26.30 -20.22
N GLN A 101 -11.76 -26.95 -19.63
CA GLN A 101 -11.72 -27.32 -18.21
C GLN A 101 -10.68 -26.50 -17.42
N TRP A 102 -10.11 -25.45 -18.03
CA TRP A 102 -9.25 -24.53 -17.31
C TRP A 102 -10.00 -23.88 -16.15
N THR A 103 -9.34 -23.88 -15.00
CA THR A 103 -9.81 -23.21 -13.79
C THR A 103 -8.68 -22.29 -13.32
N PRO A 104 -8.90 -20.98 -13.21
CA PRO A 104 -7.88 -20.09 -12.69
C PRO A 104 -7.61 -20.37 -11.21
N ALA A 105 -6.43 -20.00 -10.76
CA ALA A 105 -6.11 -19.98 -9.34
C ALA A 105 -7.11 -19.08 -8.58
N PRO A 106 -7.52 -19.44 -7.36
CA PRO A 106 -8.35 -18.56 -6.55
C PRO A 106 -7.61 -17.25 -6.26
N ASP A 107 -8.34 -16.14 -6.28
CA ASP A 107 -7.81 -14.87 -5.80
C ASP A 107 -7.47 -14.99 -4.31
N LEU A 108 -6.34 -14.39 -3.91
CA LEU A 108 -6.04 -14.21 -2.49
C LEU A 108 -7.06 -13.22 -1.89
N PRO A 109 -7.87 -13.63 -0.91
CA PRO A 109 -8.82 -12.73 -0.28
C PRO A 109 -8.09 -11.62 0.49
N GLU A 110 -8.73 -10.47 0.65
CA GLU A 110 -8.13 -9.37 1.43
C GLU A 110 -8.09 -9.73 2.92
N MET A 111 -6.88 -9.71 3.48
CA MET A 111 -6.65 -9.82 4.92
C MET A 111 -6.26 -8.47 5.51
N GLY A 112 -6.73 -8.21 6.74
CA GLY A 112 -6.33 -7.06 7.53
C GLY A 112 -7.18 -5.80 7.29
N GLY A 113 -6.55 -4.64 7.43
CA GLY A 113 -7.21 -3.33 7.38
C GLY A 113 -8.00 -3.09 6.09
N LYS A 114 -9.25 -2.65 6.22
CA LYS A 114 -10.18 -2.47 5.09
C LYS A 114 -9.89 -1.20 4.28
N THR A 115 -9.29 -0.19 4.90
CA THR A 115 -8.81 1.04 4.25
C THR A 115 -7.32 1.24 4.48
N LEU A 116 -6.69 2.18 3.75
CA LEU A 116 -5.26 2.47 3.89
C LEU A 116 -4.88 2.83 5.33
N THR A 117 -5.77 3.51 6.06
CA THR A 117 -5.53 4.00 7.41
C THR A 117 -6.06 3.08 8.50
N ASP A 118 -6.86 2.05 8.17
CA ASP A 118 -7.53 1.19 9.15
C ASP A 118 -6.52 0.62 10.16
N TRP A 119 -5.49 -0.10 9.69
CA TRP A 119 -4.48 -0.69 10.58
C TRP A 119 -3.13 0.02 10.50
N ARG A 120 -3.04 1.10 9.71
CA ARG A 120 -1.78 1.83 9.50
C ARG A 120 -1.18 2.33 10.80
N TYR A 121 -2.01 2.75 11.74
CA TYR A 121 -1.57 3.24 13.05
C TYR A 121 -1.79 2.21 14.16
N GLY A 122 -2.01 0.93 13.80
CA GLY A 122 -2.31 -0.17 14.72
C GLY A 122 -3.80 -0.48 14.86
N ILE A 123 -4.12 -1.48 15.68
CA ILE A 123 -5.50 -1.79 16.06
C ILE A 123 -6.12 -0.63 16.85
N HIS A 124 -7.42 -0.37 16.62
CA HIS A 124 -8.12 0.76 17.25
C HIS A 124 -9.54 0.42 17.73
N ASP A 125 -10.11 -0.72 17.30
CA ASP A 125 -11.45 -1.14 17.73
C ASP A 125 -11.37 -2.00 19.00
N ALA A 126 -11.89 -1.45 20.11
CA ALA A 126 -11.87 -2.13 21.41
C ALA A 126 -12.72 -3.42 21.45
N GLY A 127 -13.81 -3.48 20.68
CA GLY A 127 -14.68 -4.64 20.59
C GLY A 127 -14.04 -5.78 19.81
N LEU A 128 -13.31 -5.46 18.74
CA LEU A 128 -12.51 -6.43 17.99
C LEU A 128 -11.30 -6.87 18.80
N ALA A 129 -10.55 -5.95 19.41
CA ALA A 129 -9.41 -6.30 20.29
C ALA A 129 -9.84 -7.26 21.42
N ALA A 130 -11.03 -7.06 21.98
CA ALA A 130 -11.58 -7.95 23.01
C ALA A 130 -11.98 -9.35 22.52
N LYS A 131 -12.16 -9.54 21.21
CA LYS A 131 -12.58 -10.81 20.60
C LYS A 131 -11.42 -11.59 19.98
N ARG A 132 -10.48 -10.89 19.34
CA ARG A 132 -9.46 -11.49 18.48
C ARG A 132 -8.04 -10.96 18.72
N GLY A 133 -7.82 -10.22 19.81
CA GLY A 133 -6.49 -9.67 20.10
C GLY A 133 -5.99 -8.76 18.97
N TYR A 134 -4.81 -9.04 18.45
CA TYR A 134 -4.19 -8.30 17.35
C TYR A 134 -4.50 -8.86 15.96
N HIS A 135 -5.31 -9.93 15.87
CA HIS A 135 -5.49 -10.68 14.63
C HIS A 135 -6.62 -10.16 13.73
N PRO A 136 -6.60 -10.52 12.44
CA PRO A 136 -7.78 -10.42 11.56
C PRO A 136 -8.91 -11.34 12.03
N ASP A 137 -10.05 -11.26 11.34
CA ASP A 137 -11.16 -12.17 11.64
C ASP A 137 -10.73 -13.61 11.30
N ALA A 138 -11.05 -14.57 12.16
CA ALA A 138 -10.56 -15.94 11.98
C ALA A 138 -11.11 -16.61 10.72
N ALA A 139 -12.30 -16.21 10.24
CA ALA A 139 -12.82 -16.71 8.96
C ALA A 139 -12.09 -16.07 7.78
N GLU A 140 -11.72 -14.78 7.88
CA GLU A 140 -10.86 -14.13 6.88
C GLU A 140 -9.47 -14.76 6.83
N GLN A 141 -8.88 -15.09 7.99
CA GLN A 141 -7.60 -15.80 8.06
C GLN A 141 -7.67 -17.16 7.39
N ARG A 142 -8.69 -17.98 7.73
CA ARG A 142 -8.86 -19.31 7.10
C ARG A 142 -9.03 -19.21 5.59
N ALA A 143 -9.88 -18.30 5.12
CA ALA A 143 -10.09 -18.13 3.69
C ALA A 143 -8.80 -17.74 2.96
N TYR A 144 -7.96 -16.90 3.58
CA TYR A 144 -6.66 -16.55 3.01
C TYR A 144 -5.70 -17.73 2.98
N ASP A 145 -5.57 -18.46 4.09
CA ASP A 145 -4.66 -19.60 4.18
C ASP A 145 -5.07 -20.71 3.21
N GLU A 146 -6.38 -20.99 3.07
CA GLU A 146 -6.94 -21.92 2.09
C GLU A 146 -6.62 -21.50 0.65
N ALA A 147 -6.80 -20.22 0.31
CA ALA A 147 -6.45 -19.70 -1.01
C ALA A 147 -4.93 -19.75 -1.28
N GLN A 148 -4.12 -19.48 -0.26
CA GLN A 148 -2.66 -19.55 -0.36
C GLN A 148 -2.17 -21.00 -0.51
N GLU A 149 -2.74 -21.94 0.24
CA GLU A 149 -2.43 -23.37 0.16
C GLU A 149 -2.84 -23.97 -1.19
N ALA A 150 -4.02 -23.57 -1.70
CA ALA A 150 -4.44 -23.94 -3.04
C ALA A 150 -3.43 -23.45 -4.10
N GLY A 151 -2.89 -22.24 -3.92
CA GLY A 151 -1.83 -21.70 -4.75
C GLY A 151 -2.22 -21.52 -6.22
N ALA A 152 -1.25 -21.12 -7.04
CA ALA A 152 -1.42 -21.08 -8.49
C ALA A 152 -1.14 -22.46 -9.09
N VAL A 153 -2.17 -23.31 -9.15
CA VAL A 153 -2.09 -24.65 -9.77
C VAL A 153 -2.89 -24.63 -11.07
N ASP A 154 -2.20 -24.81 -12.19
CA ASP A 154 -2.82 -25.13 -13.48
C ASP A 154 -3.16 -26.63 -13.52
N GLU A 155 -4.45 -26.94 -13.38
CA GLU A 155 -4.97 -28.31 -13.52
C GLU A 155 -5.56 -28.58 -14.92
N SER A 156 -5.53 -27.61 -15.83
CA SER A 156 -6.13 -27.75 -17.16
C SER A 156 -5.26 -28.57 -18.12
N GLY A 157 -4.02 -28.84 -17.74
CA GLY A 157 -3.01 -29.43 -18.61
C GLY A 157 -2.58 -28.50 -19.74
N ALA A 158 -2.78 -27.19 -19.59
CA ALA A 158 -2.28 -26.22 -20.55
C ALA A 158 -0.75 -26.14 -20.53
N ASP A 159 -0.18 -25.86 -21.69
CA ASP A 159 1.22 -25.46 -21.71
C ASP A 159 1.34 -24.02 -21.20
N ASP A 160 2.36 -23.78 -20.38
CA ASP A 160 2.66 -22.48 -19.76
C ASP A 160 2.83 -21.34 -20.78
N THR A 161 3.17 -21.64 -22.04
CA THR A 161 3.27 -20.63 -23.11
C THR A 161 1.90 -20.10 -23.49
N THR A 162 0.89 -20.97 -23.58
CA THR A 162 -0.48 -20.57 -23.90
C THR A 162 -1.04 -19.64 -22.82
N LEU A 163 -0.92 -20.03 -21.55
CA LEU A 163 -1.37 -19.19 -20.43
C LEU A 163 -0.68 -17.82 -20.44
N LYS A 164 0.66 -17.78 -20.58
CA LYS A 164 1.41 -16.52 -20.69
C LYS A 164 0.96 -15.67 -21.88
N GLY A 165 0.63 -16.29 -23.01
CA GLY A 165 0.06 -15.63 -24.17
C GLY A 165 -1.29 -14.99 -23.87
N CYS A 166 -2.18 -15.71 -23.19
CA CYS A 166 -3.49 -15.19 -22.78
C CYS A 166 -3.38 -14.04 -21.77
N VAL A 167 -2.48 -14.15 -20.79
CA VAL A 167 -2.18 -13.07 -19.84
C VAL A 167 -1.66 -11.82 -20.57
N ALA A 168 -0.71 -11.97 -21.49
CA ALA A 168 -0.18 -10.84 -22.26
C ALA A 168 -1.24 -10.16 -23.13
N GLN A 169 -2.17 -10.93 -23.71
CA GLN A 169 -3.31 -10.37 -24.46
C GLN A 169 -4.28 -9.61 -23.54
N ALA A 170 -4.59 -10.18 -22.37
CA ALA A 170 -5.42 -9.53 -21.37
C ALA A 170 -4.79 -8.21 -20.87
N ASP A 171 -3.49 -8.21 -20.56
CA ASP A 171 -2.75 -7.02 -20.13
C ASP A 171 -2.70 -5.92 -21.20
N GLY A 172 -2.64 -6.29 -22.48
CA GLY A 172 -2.73 -5.33 -23.58
C GLY A 172 -4.09 -4.63 -23.67
N LYS A 173 -5.18 -5.32 -23.30
CA LYS A 173 -6.57 -4.84 -23.36
C LYS A 173 -7.01 -4.13 -22.08
N ALA A 174 -6.65 -4.69 -20.93
CA ALA A 174 -6.98 -4.21 -19.59
C ALA A 174 -5.69 -4.15 -18.75
N PRO A 175 -4.84 -3.13 -18.94
CA PRO A 175 -3.60 -3.02 -18.19
C PRO A 175 -3.88 -2.85 -16.70
N SER A 176 -3.12 -3.55 -15.86
CA SER A 176 -3.26 -3.41 -14.40
C SER A 176 -2.99 -1.97 -13.95
N ALA A 177 -3.78 -1.47 -13.00
CA ALA A 177 -3.54 -0.18 -12.36
C ALA A 177 -2.62 -0.39 -11.14
N GLN A 178 -1.31 -0.42 -11.38
CA GLN A 178 -0.33 -0.44 -10.30
C GLN A 178 -0.16 0.96 -9.71
N PRO A 179 0.13 1.07 -8.39
CA PRO A 179 0.58 2.33 -7.82
C PRO A 179 1.82 2.84 -8.54
N ASP A 180 1.83 4.15 -8.82
CA ASP A 180 3.05 4.80 -9.29
C ASP A 180 4.14 4.74 -8.21
N ALA A 181 5.39 4.53 -8.63
CA ALA A 181 6.50 4.32 -7.71
C ALA A 181 6.73 5.53 -6.78
N LEU A 182 6.53 6.75 -7.27
CA LEU A 182 6.65 7.96 -6.46
C LEU A 182 5.49 8.08 -5.48
N ALA A 183 4.26 7.80 -5.91
CA ALA A 183 3.09 7.80 -5.02
C ALA A 183 3.25 6.77 -3.88
N GLN A 184 3.72 5.56 -4.21
CA GLN A 184 4.03 4.52 -3.23
C GLN A 184 5.15 4.95 -2.28
N GLN A 185 6.24 5.50 -2.81
CA GLN A 185 7.36 6.01 -2.01
C GLN A 185 6.91 7.11 -1.03
N ILE A 186 6.04 8.04 -1.46
CA ILE A 186 5.50 9.08 -0.58
C ILE A 186 4.63 8.46 0.52
N SER A 187 3.77 7.50 0.17
CA SER A 187 2.96 6.77 1.15
C SER A 187 3.85 6.11 2.20
N ASP A 188 4.77 5.24 1.81
CA ASP A 188 5.56 4.45 2.77
C ASP A 188 6.58 5.31 3.53
N GLY A 189 7.24 6.22 2.83
CA GLY A 189 8.24 7.11 3.41
C GLY A 189 7.64 8.06 4.46
N SER A 190 6.47 8.65 4.18
CA SER A 190 5.83 9.58 5.13
C SER A 190 5.37 8.88 6.41
N TYR A 191 4.90 7.64 6.32
CA TYR A 191 4.59 6.83 7.50
C TYR A 191 5.82 6.55 8.36
N LEU A 192 6.91 6.11 7.74
CA LEU A 192 8.16 5.85 8.47
C LEU A 192 8.74 7.12 9.10
N GLU A 193 8.71 8.24 8.38
CA GLU A 193 9.24 9.51 8.86
C GLU A 193 8.37 10.12 9.98
N SER A 194 7.04 10.01 9.89
CA SER A 194 6.11 10.56 10.88
C SER A 194 6.31 9.98 12.29
N MET A 195 6.80 8.75 12.43
CA MET A 195 7.16 8.17 13.73
C MET A 195 8.25 8.94 14.48
N ASN A 196 9.06 9.73 13.76
CA ASN A 196 10.12 10.55 14.34
C ASN A 196 9.66 11.99 14.63
N ALA A 197 8.43 12.35 14.27
CA ALA A 197 7.90 13.68 14.58
C ALA A 197 7.82 13.84 16.11
N PRO A 198 8.26 14.98 16.69
CA PRO A 198 8.28 15.17 18.13
C PRO A 198 6.93 14.90 18.82
N SER A 199 5.82 15.29 18.19
CA SER A 199 4.48 15.03 18.70
C SER A 199 4.13 13.54 18.76
N VAL A 200 4.59 12.74 17.80
CA VAL A 200 4.36 11.29 17.75
C VAL A 200 5.24 10.57 18.76
N VAL A 201 6.52 10.95 18.87
CA VAL A 201 7.44 10.43 19.90
C VAL A 201 6.87 10.69 21.30
N ASP A 202 6.36 11.89 21.58
CA ASP A 202 5.74 12.23 22.86
C ASP A 202 4.47 11.41 23.12
N ALA A 203 3.64 11.18 22.10
CA ALA A 203 2.44 10.35 22.21
C ALA A 203 2.80 8.88 22.50
N PHE A 204 3.83 8.34 21.84
CA PHE A 204 4.33 6.99 22.09
C PHE A 204 4.89 6.85 23.51
N ALA A 205 5.61 7.85 24.02
CA ALA A 205 6.13 7.83 25.39
C ALA A 205 4.99 7.81 26.44
N LYS A 206 3.92 8.58 26.22
CA LYS A 206 2.73 8.58 27.07
C LYS A 206 2.00 7.24 27.02
N TRP A 207 1.82 6.70 25.82
CA TRP A 207 1.24 5.36 25.61
C TRP A 207 2.06 4.27 26.31
N SER A 208 3.39 4.28 26.15
CA SER A 208 4.29 3.31 26.77
C SER A 208 4.20 3.36 28.29
N SER A 209 4.17 4.56 28.87
CA SER A 209 3.97 4.76 30.32
C SER A 209 2.62 4.21 30.80
N CYS A 210 1.58 4.36 30.00
CA CYS A 210 0.24 3.84 30.26
C CYS A 210 0.17 2.31 30.22
N MET A 211 0.84 1.68 29.26
CA MET A 211 1.00 0.23 29.17
C MET A 211 1.79 -0.31 30.37
N LYS A 212 2.88 0.38 30.76
CA LYS A 212 3.70 0.03 31.91
C LYS A 212 2.92 0.05 33.23
N ALA A 213 2.06 1.05 33.41
CA ALA A 213 1.16 1.11 34.57
C ALA A 213 0.16 -0.06 34.62
N ARG A 214 -0.11 -0.72 33.48
CA ARG A 214 -0.97 -1.90 33.35
C ARG A 214 -0.18 -3.22 33.34
N GLY A 215 1.13 -3.18 33.56
CA GLY A 215 1.98 -4.37 33.64
C GLY A 215 2.64 -4.78 32.31
N TYR A 216 2.49 -4.00 31.24
CA TYR A 216 3.04 -4.32 29.91
C TYR A 216 4.19 -3.36 29.56
N SER A 217 5.26 -3.87 28.92
CA SER A 217 6.44 -3.05 28.59
C SER A 217 6.75 -3.09 27.11
N TYR A 218 6.41 -2.02 26.41
CA TYR A 218 6.65 -1.84 24.97
C TYR A 218 7.16 -0.42 24.71
N ALA A 219 8.08 -0.25 23.76
CA ALA A 219 8.68 1.06 23.48
C ALA A 219 7.77 1.93 22.60
N LYS A 220 7.14 1.30 21.60
CA LYS A 220 6.18 1.95 20.70
C LYS A 220 4.97 1.05 20.46
N PRO A 221 3.84 1.63 20.00
CA PRO A 221 2.58 0.88 19.90
C PRO A 221 2.63 -0.36 19.01
N MET A 222 3.42 -0.35 17.93
CA MET A 222 3.54 -1.51 17.02
C MET A 222 4.21 -2.71 17.68
N ASP A 223 5.12 -2.48 18.65
CA ASP A 223 5.83 -3.57 19.34
C ASP A 223 4.87 -4.52 20.09
N ALA A 224 3.69 -4.03 20.47
CA ALA A 224 2.70 -4.84 21.19
C ALA A 224 1.97 -5.82 20.27
N GLY A 225 1.67 -5.41 19.03
CA GLY A 225 1.09 -6.29 18.01
C GLY A 225 2.12 -7.19 17.35
N ASP A 226 3.39 -6.74 17.27
CA ASP A 226 4.51 -7.50 16.73
C ASP A 226 5.13 -8.50 17.75
N ASP A 227 4.55 -8.61 18.95
CA ASP A 227 5.04 -9.51 19.99
C ASP A 227 4.91 -10.97 19.53
N SER A 228 6.03 -11.70 19.48
CA SER A 228 6.05 -13.07 18.99
C SER A 228 5.23 -14.04 19.84
N ARG A 229 4.86 -13.66 21.07
CA ARG A 229 3.93 -14.44 21.90
C ARG A 229 2.51 -14.47 21.32
N PHE A 230 2.18 -13.52 20.43
CA PHE A 230 0.86 -13.33 19.84
C PHE A 230 0.85 -13.63 18.33
N SER A 231 1.84 -14.36 17.81
CA SER A 231 1.99 -14.56 16.35
C SER A 231 1.08 -15.65 15.76
N ASP A 232 0.44 -16.48 16.57
CA ASP A 232 -0.43 -17.57 16.10
C ASP A 232 -1.89 -17.08 15.95
N PRO A 233 -2.38 -16.84 14.73
CA PRO A 233 -3.73 -16.32 14.52
C PRO A 233 -4.83 -17.34 14.86
N TYR A 234 -4.47 -18.62 15.08
CA TYR A 234 -5.40 -19.68 15.44
C TYR A 234 -5.44 -19.96 16.94
N ASN A 235 -4.57 -19.32 17.72
CA ASN A 235 -4.50 -19.47 19.17
C ASN A 235 -4.43 -18.11 19.88
N VAL A 236 -5.53 -17.36 19.80
CA VAL A 236 -5.67 -16.08 20.51
C VAL A 236 -5.80 -16.34 22.01
N THR A 237 -4.79 -15.94 22.78
CA THR A 237 -4.73 -16.20 24.22
C THR A 237 -5.43 -15.11 25.05
N ASP A 238 -5.80 -15.45 26.29
CA ASP A 238 -6.33 -14.45 27.25
C ASP A 238 -5.31 -13.33 27.54
N GLU A 239 -4.01 -13.65 27.55
CA GLU A 239 -2.93 -12.66 27.70
C GLU A 239 -2.90 -11.69 26.52
N GLU A 240 -3.04 -12.21 25.30
CA GLU A 240 -3.10 -11.38 24.09
C GLU A 240 -4.30 -10.43 24.14
N ILE A 241 -5.50 -10.96 24.41
CA ILE A 241 -6.73 -10.16 24.49
C ILE A 241 -6.59 -9.08 25.58
N ALA A 242 -6.05 -9.42 26.75
CA ALA A 242 -5.83 -8.45 27.82
C ALA A 242 -4.84 -7.36 27.40
N THR A 243 -3.76 -7.73 26.70
CA THR A 243 -2.75 -6.80 26.19
C THR A 243 -3.33 -5.88 25.12
N ALA A 244 -4.05 -6.42 24.12
CA ALA A 244 -4.68 -5.65 23.05
C ALA A 244 -5.74 -4.67 23.59
N LYS A 245 -6.53 -5.07 24.61
CA LYS A 245 -7.48 -4.18 25.28
C LYS A 245 -6.76 -3.03 26.02
N ALA A 246 -5.67 -3.33 26.71
CA ALA A 246 -4.85 -2.31 27.35
C ALA A 246 -4.24 -1.36 26.32
N ASP A 247 -3.74 -1.90 25.21
CA ASP A 247 -3.17 -1.15 24.09
C ASP A 247 -4.17 -0.14 23.53
N VAL A 248 -5.32 -0.61 23.03
CA VAL A 248 -6.37 0.25 22.46
C VAL A 248 -6.85 1.31 23.45
N SER A 249 -7.02 0.95 24.73
CA SER A 249 -7.40 1.90 25.78
C SER A 249 -6.34 2.99 25.99
N CYS A 250 -5.06 2.62 26.04
CA CYS A 250 -3.96 3.56 26.19
C CYS A 250 -3.82 4.46 24.95
N ARG A 251 -3.96 3.92 23.74
CA ARG A 251 -3.89 4.70 22.51
C ARG A 251 -4.99 5.76 22.45
N SER A 252 -6.23 5.35 22.72
CA SER A 252 -7.39 6.23 22.77
C SER A 252 -7.22 7.35 23.80
N THR A 253 -6.69 7.04 24.99
CA THR A 253 -6.45 8.04 26.06
C THR A 253 -5.51 9.16 25.62
N TYR A 254 -4.51 8.84 24.77
CA TYR A 254 -3.49 9.80 24.35
C TYR A 254 -3.61 10.22 22.87
N ASN A 255 -4.70 9.85 22.20
CA ASN A 255 -4.96 10.14 20.79
C ASN A 255 -3.78 9.76 19.87
N VAL A 256 -3.17 8.60 20.12
CA VAL A 256 -1.93 8.18 19.47
C VAL A 256 -2.09 8.16 17.94
N GLU A 257 -3.14 7.51 17.47
CA GLU A 257 -3.43 7.31 16.05
C GLU A 257 -3.65 8.66 15.36
N LYS A 258 -4.42 9.57 15.98
CA LYS A 258 -4.74 10.86 15.40
C LYS A 258 -3.52 11.76 15.30
N ILE A 259 -2.69 11.79 16.35
CA ILE A 259 -1.44 12.57 16.35
C ILE A 259 -0.48 12.05 15.28
N TRP A 260 -0.41 10.72 15.12
CA TRP A 260 0.42 10.09 14.10
C TRP A 260 -0.09 10.39 12.68
N PHE A 261 -1.39 10.22 12.44
CA PHE A 261 -2.04 10.59 11.18
C PHE A 261 -1.78 12.05 10.80
N ASP A 262 -1.96 13.00 11.73
CA ASP A 262 -1.76 14.41 11.45
C ASP A 262 -0.30 14.74 11.07
N ALA A 263 0.66 14.09 11.73
CA ALA A 263 2.08 14.23 11.40
C ALA A 263 2.38 13.68 10.00
N GLU A 264 1.83 12.52 9.64
CA GLU A 264 1.98 11.95 8.31
C GLU A 264 1.33 12.82 7.23
N VAL A 265 0.12 13.33 7.47
CA VAL A 265 -0.57 14.26 6.56
C VAL A 265 0.29 15.49 6.25
N ALA A 266 0.97 16.05 7.25
CA ALA A 266 1.84 17.21 7.05
C ALA A 266 3.03 16.89 6.13
N LEU A 267 3.64 15.71 6.30
CA LEU A 267 4.73 15.22 5.45
C LEU A 267 4.24 14.98 4.01
N GLN A 268 3.10 14.30 3.86
CA GLN A 268 2.53 14.02 2.54
C GLN A 268 2.17 15.30 1.79
N ARG A 269 1.54 16.28 2.45
CA ARG A 269 1.23 17.57 1.80
C ARG A 269 2.48 18.25 1.25
N THR A 270 3.57 18.21 2.01
CA THR A 270 4.86 18.78 1.57
C THR A 270 5.44 18.01 0.39
N ALA A 271 5.41 16.68 0.43
CA ALA A 271 5.91 15.83 -0.64
C ALA A 271 5.07 15.96 -1.93
N ILE A 272 3.75 16.01 -1.81
CA ILE A 272 2.82 16.20 -2.93
C ILE A 272 3.05 17.55 -3.58
N ALA A 273 3.12 18.63 -2.82
CA ALA A 273 3.35 19.97 -3.36
C ALA A 273 4.67 20.06 -4.16
N LYS A 274 5.72 19.34 -3.73
CA LYS A 274 7.00 19.26 -4.45
C LYS A 274 6.94 18.42 -5.73
N ASN A 275 6.01 17.48 -5.83
CA ASN A 275 5.95 16.47 -6.88
C ASN A 275 4.65 16.50 -7.70
N GLN A 276 3.88 17.60 -7.62
CA GLN A 276 2.51 17.69 -8.11
C GLN A 276 2.36 17.23 -9.57
N ALA A 277 3.24 17.69 -10.46
CA ALA A 277 3.15 17.35 -11.89
C ALA A 277 3.35 15.85 -12.16
N ALA A 278 4.28 15.19 -11.45
CA ALA A 278 4.51 13.75 -11.58
C ALA A 278 3.32 12.95 -11.03
N LEU A 279 2.77 13.38 -9.90
CA LEU A 279 1.60 12.74 -9.29
C LEU A 279 0.33 12.92 -10.13
N ASP A 280 0.14 14.08 -10.77
CA ASP A 280 -0.98 14.29 -11.70
C ASP A 280 -0.88 13.36 -12.92
N GLU A 281 0.32 13.03 -13.38
CA GLU A 281 0.52 12.06 -14.46
C GLU A 281 0.24 10.63 -14.01
N ALA A 282 0.65 10.26 -12.79
CA ALA A 282 0.26 9.00 -12.17
C ALA A 282 -1.27 8.85 -12.10
N ARG A 283 -1.97 9.90 -11.65
CA ARG A 283 -3.44 9.93 -11.58
C ARG A 283 -4.09 9.76 -12.96
N LYS A 284 -3.55 10.38 -14.01
CA LYS A 284 -4.03 10.19 -15.40
C LYS A 284 -3.82 8.76 -15.89
N THR A 285 -2.68 8.17 -15.56
CA THR A 285 -2.35 6.79 -15.94
C THR A 285 -3.35 5.80 -15.33
N ILE A 286 -3.67 5.97 -14.03
CA ILE A 286 -4.70 5.17 -13.34
C ILE A 286 -6.07 5.33 -14.03
N LYS A 287 -6.50 6.58 -14.29
CA LYS A 287 -7.78 6.86 -14.98
C LYS A 287 -7.84 6.20 -16.36
N SER A 288 -6.73 6.20 -17.11
CA SER A 288 -6.61 5.58 -18.43
C SER A 288 -6.75 4.06 -18.35
N ALA A 289 -6.09 3.41 -17.38
CA ALA A 289 -6.20 1.97 -17.17
C ALA A 289 -7.65 1.54 -16.87
N VAL A 290 -8.33 2.28 -15.97
CA VAL A 290 -9.74 2.04 -15.63
C VAL A 290 -10.65 2.23 -16.86
N ALA A 291 -10.44 3.29 -17.64
CA ALA A 291 -11.23 3.55 -18.83
C ALA A 291 -11.06 2.44 -19.89
N LYS A 292 -9.83 1.94 -20.08
CA LYS A 292 -9.56 0.80 -20.99
C LYS A 292 -10.30 -0.45 -20.55
N ALA A 293 -10.19 -0.85 -19.28
CA ALA A 293 -10.91 -2.01 -18.76
C ALA A 293 -12.44 -1.87 -18.95
N LYS A 294 -13.01 -0.69 -18.68
CA LYS A 294 -14.44 -0.42 -18.90
C LYS A 294 -14.85 -0.53 -20.37
N SER A 295 -13.98 -0.12 -21.30
CA SER A 295 -14.27 -0.19 -22.74
C SER A 295 -14.31 -1.62 -23.28
N VAL A 296 -13.53 -2.53 -22.69
CA VAL A 296 -13.53 -3.95 -23.06
C VAL A 296 -14.83 -4.62 -22.59
N ASN A 297 -15.22 -4.39 -21.34
CA ASN A 297 -16.42 -4.98 -20.75
C ASN A 297 -17.74 -4.44 -21.35
N ALA A 298 -17.70 -3.32 -22.08
CA ALA A 298 -18.87 -2.77 -22.77
C ALA A 298 -19.09 -3.36 -24.17
N VAL A 299 -18.12 -4.11 -24.69
CA VAL A 299 -18.12 -4.70 -26.04
C VAL A 299 -18.40 -6.21 -26.00
N GLN A 300 -18.29 -6.84 -24.83
CA GLN A 300 -18.71 -8.20 -24.52
C GLN A 300 -20.19 -8.24 -24.12
#